data_AF-A0A2V5MTS1-F1
#
_entry.id   AF-A0A2V5MTS1-F1
#
_cell.length_a   1.000
_cell.length_b   1.000
_cell.length_c   1.000
_cell.angle_alpha   90.00
_cell.angle_beta   90.00
_cell.angle_gamma   90.00
#
_symmetry.space_group_name_H-M   'P 1'
#
loop_
_entity.id
_entity.type
_entity.pdbx_description
1 polymer ?
#
loop_
_entity_poly.entity_id
_entity_poly.type
_entity_poly.pdbx_seq_one_letter_code
_entity_poly.pdbx_strand_id
1 'polypeptide(L)'
;MNHPTREEWMAYLYGEISRETKAALKTHLDTCAECHANVAAWRQAMLALDAWQLPAARSCRSWSPALRWAAAAAVLLFAGFGFGRAMSPTPPNAAMIRAAIEPSLKSSLETDLRQRLAREFEDKWQADLATARVKLLVEYKKQLQSELAGAADTTLAAALAEAQRLLAEFSNAETEKRVEDKQALLTVLKEMETKRLTDNAALRKDVETMAVLTELAFRSAQQEMVQLASDRIPADQ
;
A
#
# COMPACT_ATOMS: atom_id res chain seq x y z
N MET A 1 31.62 12.29 -2.28
CA MET A 1 32.42 11.39 -1.42
C MET A 1 31.47 10.32 -0.90
N ASN A 2 31.90 9.06 -0.79
CA ASN A 2 31.03 8.01 -0.27
C ASN A 2 30.90 8.17 1.25
N HIS A 3 29.68 8.43 1.71
CA HIS A 3 29.37 8.50 3.13
C HIS A 3 29.18 7.08 3.68
N PRO A 4 29.74 6.77 4.86
CA PRO A 4 29.48 5.52 5.54
C PRO A 4 27.99 5.37 5.83
N THR A 5 27.52 4.13 5.80
CA THR A 5 26.10 3.82 5.96
C THR A 5 25.66 4.07 7.41
N ARG A 6 24.35 4.20 7.60
CA ARG A 6 23.77 4.39 8.94
C ARG A 6 24.12 3.24 9.90
N GLU A 7 24.15 2.01 9.40
CA GLU A 7 24.46 0.82 10.20
C GLU A 7 25.89 0.85 10.75
N GLU A 8 26.85 1.26 9.92
CA GLU A 8 28.26 1.43 10.32
C GLU A 8 28.41 2.49 11.42
N TRP A 9 27.64 3.59 11.35
CA TRP A 9 27.62 4.61 12.39
C TRP A 9 27.00 4.13 13.70
N MET A 10 25.94 3.30 13.63
CA MET A 10 25.34 2.71 14.81
C MET A 10 26.32 1.75 15.49
N ALA A 11 27.00 0.89 14.72
CA ALA A 11 28.03 0.00 15.24
C ALA A 11 29.22 0.78 15.85
N TYR A 12 29.61 1.92 15.26
CA TYR A 12 30.60 2.85 15.83
C TYR A 12 30.16 3.46 17.17
N LEU A 13 28.90 3.91 17.27
CA LEU A 13 28.34 4.52 18.48
C LEU A 13 28.25 3.54 19.65
N TYR A 14 27.84 2.30 19.38
CA TYR A 14 27.74 1.24 20.41
C TYR A 14 29.06 0.50 20.65
N GLY A 15 30.10 0.77 19.86
CA GLY A 15 31.43 0.17 20.02
C GLY A 15 31.54 -1.26 19.51
N GLU A 16 30.62 -1.70 18.65
CA GLU A 16 30.52 -3.05 18.08
C GLU A 16 31.37 -3.23 16.80
N ILE A 17 32.52 -2.55 16.73
CA ILE A 17 33.40 -2.56 15.54
C ILE A 17 34.87 -2.78 15.93
N SER A 18 35.66 -3.27 14.99
CA SER A 18 37.10 -3.45 15.16
C SER A 18 37.83 -2.11 15.36
N ARG A 19 39.03 -2.15 15.97
CA ARG A 19 39.83 -0.93 16.22
C ARG A 19 40.23 -0.21 14.92
N GLU A 20 40.48 -0.97 13.86
CA GLU A 20 40.85 -0.45 12.54
C GLU A 20 39.69 0.33 11.91
N THR A 21 38.49 -0.26 11.89
CA THR A 21 37.27 0.38 11.36
C THR A 21 36.90 1.62 12.17
N LYS A 22 37.10 1.58 13.49
CA LYS A 22 36.88 2.74 14.37
C LYS A 22 37.81 3.91 14.04
N ALA A 23 39.08 3.65 13.74
CA ALA A 23 40.04 4.69 13.36
C ALA A 23 39.71 5.32 12.00
N ALA A 24 39.28 4.50 11.03
CA ALA A 24 38.85 4.96 9.71
C ALA A 24 37.60 5.86 9.79
N LEU A 25 36.57 5.43 10.54
CA LEU A 25 35.34 6.20 10.75
C LEU A 25 35.59 7.50 11.52
N LYS A 26 36.51 7.49 12.49
CA LYS A 26 36.93 8.71 13.20
C LYS A 26 37.61 9.70 12.26
N THR A 27 38.53 9.24 11.41
CA THR A 27 39.19 10.08 10.41
C THR A 27 38.19 10.71 9.44
N HIS A 28 37.16 9.94 9.06
CA HIS A 28 36.06 10.45 8.24
C HIS A 28 35.22 11.52 8.96
N LEU A 29 34.93 11.33 10.26
CA LEU A 29 34.23 12.32 11.08
C LEU A 29 35.00 13.65 11.21
N ASP A 30 36.33 13.58 11.30
CA ASP A 30 37.18 14.77 11.40
C ASP A 30 37.22 15.57 10.06
N THR A 31 36.89 14.92 8.95
CA THR A 31 36.95 15.51 7.59
C THR A 31 35.58 15.92 7.05
N CYS A 32 34.50 15.24 7.45
CA CYS A 32 33.15 15.44 6.90
C CYS A 32 32.19 16.10 7.92
N ALA A 33 31.85 17.36 7.68
CA ALA A 33 30.95 18.13 8.55
C ALA A 33 29.52 17.56 8.60
N GLU A 34 29.02 16.99 7.51
CA GLU A 34 27.67 16.40 7.45
C GLU A 34 27.56 15.14 8.32
N CYS A 35 28.51 14.22 8.21
CA CYS A 35 28.57 13.04 9.07
C CYS A 35 28.76 13.42 10.54
N HIS A 36 29.56 14.47 10.81
CA HIS A 36 29.73 14.99 12.16
C HIS A 36 28.42 15.49 12.77
N ALA A 37 27.63 16.27 12.01
CA ALA A 37 26.32 16.77 12.46
C ALA A 37 25.34 15.62 12.78
N ASN A 38 25.27 14.61 11.91
CA ASN A 38 24.39 13.46 12.11
C ASN A 38 24.77 12.64 13.36
N VAL A 39 26.06 12.36 13.55
CA VAL A 39 26.54 11.62 14.72
C VAL A 39 26.39 12.42 16.01
N ALA A 40 26.58 13.75 15.97
CA ALA A 40 26.35 14.61 17.11
C ALA A 40 24.87 14.64 17.53
N ALA A 41 23.95 14.71 16.56
CA ALA A 41 22.52 14.66 16.83
C ALA A 41 22.10 13.34 17.51
N TRP A 42 22.62 12.20 17.04
CA TRP A 42 22.33 10.90 17.67
C TRP A 42 22.90 10.77 19.07
N ARG A 43 24.11 11.29 19.33
CA ARG A 43 24.68 11.32 20.69
C ARG A 43 23.87 12.20 21.63
N GLN A 44 23.37 13.34 21.18
CA GLN A 44 22.49 14.20 21.97
C GLN A 44 21.16 13.51 22.29
N ALA A 45 20.58 12.81 21.32
CA ALA A 45 19.36 12.02 21.56
C ALA A 45 19.60 10.92 22.62
N MET A 46 20.71 10.18 22.55
CA MET A 46 21.06 9.20 23.59
C MET A 46 21.22 9.82 24.97
N LEU A 47 21.93 10.96 25.08
CA LEU A 47 22.09 11.67 26.35
C LEU A 47 20.75 12.17 26.92
N ALA A 48 19.84 12.63 26.05
CA ALA A 48 18.51 13.05 26.46
C ALA A 48 17.66 11.87 26.96
N LEU A 49 17.82 10.68 26.37
CA LEU A 49 17.17 9.45 26.83
C LEU A 49 17.78 8.94 28.15
N ASP A 50 19.10 9.00 28.31
CA ASP A 50 19.78 8.61 29.56
C ASP A 50 19.41 9.53 30.74
N ALA A 51 19.17 10.81 30.47
CA ALA A 51 18.74 11.79 31.47
C ALA A 51 17.24 11.69 31.82
N TRP A 52 16.48 10.81 31.14
CA TRP A 52 15.04 10.72 31.32
C TRP A 52 14.69 10.07 32.68
N GLN A 53 14.21 10.88 33.62
CA GLN A 53 13.65 10.38 34.88
C GLN A 53 12.13 10.17 34.76
N LEU A 54 11.67 8.98 35.17
CA LEU A 54 10.24 8.69 35.28
C LEU A 54 9.58 9.63 36.30
N PRO A 55 8.39 10.20 36.00
CA PRO A 55 7.70 11.05 36.96
C PRO A 55 7.41 10.25 38.23
N ALA A 56 7.88 10.74 39.37
CA ALA A 56 7.64 10.12 40.66
C ALA A 56 6.13 9.91 40.86
N ALA A 57 5.74 8.67 41.14
CA ALA A 57 4.36 8.31 41.40
C ALA A 57 3.81 9.19 42.51
N ARG A 58 2.72 9.93 42.23
CA ARG A 58 2.01 10.71 43.25
C ARG A 58 1.51 9.74 44.31
N SER A 59 2.02 9.86 45.54
CA SER A 59 1.54 9.06 46.65
C SER A 59 0.07 9.41 46.94
N CYS A 60 -0.85 8.47 46.70
CA CYS A 60 -2.19 8.58 47.22
C CYS A 60 -2.14 8.38 48.74
N ARG A 61 -2.30 9.46 49.50
CA ARG A 61 -2.48 9.41 50.95
C ARG A 61 -3.92 8.98 51.24
N SER A 62 -4.17 7.66 51.29
CA SER A 62 -5.42 7.14 51.84
C SER A 62 -5.33 7.11 53.36
N TRP A 63 -6.31 7.73 54.02
CA TRP A 63 -6.42 7.73 55.47
C TRP A 63 -7.13 6.43 55.87
N SER A 64 -6.35 5.41 56.24
CA SER A 64 -6.86 4.08 56.51
C SER A 64 -7.60 3.99 57.86
N PRO A 65 -8.72 3.24 57.95
CA PRO A 65 -9.51 3.03 59.18
C PRO A 65 -8.78 2.26 60.29
N ALA A 66 -7.53 1.85 60.06
CA ALA A 66 -6.66 1.16 61.01
C ALA A 66 -6.42 1.97 62.30
N LEU A 67 -6.51 3.31 62.26
CA LEU A 67 -6.31 4.14 63.44
C LEU A 67 -7.37 3.91 64.54
N ARG A 68 -8.60 3.55 64.16
CA ARG A 68 -9.70 3.27 65.11
C ARG A 68 -9.51 1.94 65.84
N TRP A 69 -8.96 0.95 65.13
CA TRP A 69 -8.64 -0.35 65.71
C TRP A 69 -7.34 -0.31 66.53
N ALA A 70 -6.39 0.56 66.17
CA ALA A 70 -5.18 0.81 66.95
C ALA A 70 -5.48 1.35 68.35
N ALA A 71 -6.50 2.21 68.51
CA ALA A 71 -6.91 2.72 69.82
C ALA A 71 -7.49 1.62 70.73
N ALA A 72 -8.32 0.73 70.19
CA ALA A 72 -8.88 -0.40 70.95
C ALA A 72 -7.80 -1.40 71.37
N ALA A 73 -6.86 -1.70 70.47
CA ALA A 73 -5.72 -2.55 70.78
C ALA A 73 -4.79 -1.91 71.83
N ALA A 74 -4.59 -0.59 71.79
CA ALA A 74 -3.79 0.12 72.79
C ALA A 74 -4.40 0.02 74.20
N VAL A 75 -5.73 0.13 74.34
CA VAL A 75 -6.41 -0.01 75.64
C VAL A 75 -6.25 -1.43 76.20
N LEU A 76 -6.42 -2.46 75.36
CA LEU A 76 -6.23 -3.85 75.77
C LEU A 76 -4.77 -4.17 76.13
N LEU A 77 -3.82 -3.61 75.38
CA LEU A 77 -2.38 -3.75 75.66
C LEU A 77 -1.99 -3.03 76.94
N PHE A 78 -2.51 -1.83 77.22
CA PHE A 78 -2.22 -1.11 78.47
C PHE A 78 -2.81 -1.84 79.70
N ALA A 79 -4.02 -2.38 79.58
CA ALA A 79 -4.64 -3.16 80.66
C ALA A 79 -3.88 -4.48 80.93
N GLY A 80 -3.47 -5.20 79.86
CA GLY A 80 -2.68 -6.43 79.98
C GLY A 80 -1.24 -6.20 80.46
N PHE A 81 -0.59 -5.13 80.00
CA PHE A 81 0.79 -4.79 80.37
C PHE A 81 0.90 -4.28 81.82
N GLY A 82 -0.10 -3.54 82.29
CA GLY A 82 -0.18 -3.09 83.70
C GLY A 82 -0.29 -4.26 84.67
N PHE A 83 -1.10 -5.27 84.34
CA PHE A 83 -1.27 -6.46 85.19
C PHE A 83 -0.08 -7.43 85.11
N GLY A 84 0.53 -7.60 83.93
CA GLY A 84 1.67 -8.50 83.75
C GLY A 84 2.99 -8.01 84.40
N ARG A 85 3.20 -6.69 84.50
CA ARG A 85 4.40 -6.12 85.16
C ARG A 85 4.39 -6.22 86.68
N ALA A 86 3.21 -6.32 87.31
CA ALA A 86 3.10 -6.41 88.76
C ALA A 86 3.46 -7.81 89.30
N MET A 87 3.39 -8.85 88.46
CA MET A 87 3.53 -10.26 88.89
C MET A 87 4.89 -10.91 88.54
N SER A 88 5.82 -10.19 87.90
CA SER A 88 7.08 -10.77 87.41
C SER A 88 8.31 -10.27 88.20
N PRO A 89 9.06 -11.15 88.91
CA PRO A 89 10.27 -10.77 89.62
C PRO A 89 11.50 -10.90 88.72
N THR A 90 11.63 -10.03 87.70
CA THR A 90 12.88 -9.58 87.03
C THR A 90 12.53 -8.93 85.68
N PRO A 91 13.04 -7.73 85.35
CA PRO A 91 12.90 -7.21 84.00
C PRO A 91 13.79 -8.02 83.05
N PRO A 92 13.25 -8.65 81.98
CA PRO A 92 14.09 -9.21 80.94
C PRO A 92 14.94 -8.08 80.32
N ASN A 93 16.23 -8.33 80.13
CA ASN A 93 17.16 -7.35 79.61
C ASN A 93 16.79 -6.99 78.15
N ALA A 94 16.09 -5.86 77.98
CA ALA A 94 15.58 -5.38 76.71
C ALA A 94 16.68 -5.15 75.65
N ALA A 95 17.93 -4.95 76.08
CA ALA A 95 19.07 -4.83 75.18
C ALA A 95 19.38 -6.15 74.45
N MET A 96 19.23 -7.29 75.12
CA MET A 96 19.52 -8.60 74.54
C MET A 96 18.44 -9.03 73.53
N ILE A 97 17.18 -8.69 73.84
CA ILE A 97 16.03 -8.93 72.95
C ILE A 97 16.14 -8.06 71.68
N ARG A 98 16.52 -6.78 71.83
CA ARG A 98 16.70 -5.87 70.68
C ARG A 98 17.87 -6.30 69.79
N ALA A 99 18.99 -6.71 70.39
CA ALA A 99 20.15 -7.20 69.65
C ALA A 99 19.87 -8.49 68.83
N ALA A 100 18.94 -9.33 69.28
CA ALA A 100 18.56 -10.55 68.56
C ALA A 100 17.49 -10.31 67.46
N ILE A 101 16.57 -9.35 67.67
CA ILE A 101 15.42 -9.13 66.78
C ILE A 101 15.74 -8.15 65.65
N GLU A 102 16.57 -7.14 65.89
CA GLU A 102 16.89 -6.11 64.89
C GLU A 102 17.49 -6.65 63.58
N PRO A 103 18.46 -7.59 63.59
CA PRO A 103 19.01 -8.12 62.34
C PRO A 103 18.03 -9.05 61.60
N SER A 104 17.22 -9.82 62.33
CA SER A 104 16.25 -10.76 61.73
C SER A 104 15.02 -10.06 61.16
N LEU A 105 14.56 -8.99 61.82
CA LEU A 105 13.44 -8.19 61.34
C LEU A 105 13.83 -7.38 60.11
N LYS A 106 15.03 -6.78 60.11
CA LYS A 106 15.53 -5.99 58.98
C LYS A 106 15.71 -6.85 57.72
N SER A 107 16.33 -8.03 57.85
CA SER A 107 16.51 -8.93 56.71
C SER A 107 15.18 -9.48 56.19
N SER A 108 14.26 -9.85 57.08
CA SER A 108 12.92 -10.32 56.70
C SER A 108 12.12 -9.24 55.95
N LEU A 109 12.11 -8.00 56.46
CA LEU A 109 11.42 -6.88 55.81
C LEU A 109 12.03 -6.54 54.44
N GLU A 110 13.36 -6.49 54.35
CA GLU A 110 14.06 -6.19 53.11
C GLU A 110 13.76 -7.24 52.04
N THR A 111 13.65 -8.50 52.45
CA THR A 111 13.33 -9.61 51.54
C THR A 111 11.87 -9.55 51.08
N ASP A 112 10.91 -9.34 52.00
CA ASP A 112 9.49 -9.23 51.65
C ASP A 112 9.21 -8.01 50.74
N LEU A 113 9.85 -6.87 51.02
CA LEU A 113 9.69 -5.66 50.22
C LEU A 113 10.28 -5.85 48.81
N ARG A 114 11.48 -6.43 48.70
CA ARG A 114 12.08 -6.78 47.40
C ARG A 114 11.19 -7.73 46.62
N GLN A 115 10.63 -8.74 47.29
CA GLN A 115 9.80 -9.73 46.64
C GLN A 115 8.47 -9.14 46.15
N ARG A 116 7.85 -8.24 46.93
CA ARG A 116 6.64 -7.51 46.51
C ARG A 116 6.91 -6.58 45.34
N LEU A 117 7.97 -5.79 45.41
CA LEU A 117 8.33 -4.87 44.33
C LEU A 117 8.65 -5.62 43.03
N ALA A 118 9.38 -6.74 43.11
CA ALA A 118 9.67 -7.57 41.94
C ALA A 118 8.40 -8.13 41.31
N ARG A 119 7.45 -8.63 42.13
CA ARG A 119 6.16 -9.13 41.62
C ARG A 119 5.31 -8.04 40.99
N GLU A 120 5.12 -6.91 41.68
CA GLU A 120 4.34 -5.80 41.13
C GLU A 120 4.95 -5.25 39.85
N PHE A 121 6.29 -5.22 39.77
CA PHE A 121 6.99 -4.78 38.58
C PHE A 121 6.78 -5.76 37.43
N GLU A 122 7.00 -7.06 37.65
CA GLU A 122 6.82 -8.10 36.63
C GLU A 122 5.38 -8.12 36.10
N ASP A 123 4.39 -8.08 36.99
CA ASP A 123 2.97 -8.12 36.62
C ASP A 123 2.57 -6.90 35.77
N LYS A 124 2.97 -5.70 36.19
CA LYS A 124 2.68 -4.46 35.45
C LYS A 124 3.42 -4.42 34.12
N TRP A 125 4.69 -4.80 34.13
CA TRP A 125 5.53 -4.81 32.94
C TRP A 125 5.00 -5.79 31.88
N GLN A 126 4.63 -7.01 32.28
CA GLN A 126 4.03 -7.98 31.37
C GLN A 126 2.69 -7.49 30.81
N ALA A 127 1.84 -6.86 31.63
CA ALA A 127 0.56 -6.30 31.19
C ALA A 127 0.75 -5.14 30.18
N ASP A 128 1.69 -4.24 30.45
CA ASP A 128 2.00 -3.11 29.57
C ASP A 128 2.59 -3.59 28.24
N LEU A 129 3.51 -4.56 28.27
CA LEU A 129 4.08 -5.16 27.06
C LEU A 129 3.04 -5.92 26.24
N ALA A 130 2.15 -6.69 26.87
CA ALA A 130 1.07 -7.38 26.18
C ALA A 130 0.14 -6.39 25.47
N THR A 131 -0.20 -5.30 26.15
CA THR A 131 -1.03 -4.22 25.60
C THR A 131 -0.33 -3.50 24.45
N ALA A 132 0.95 -3.17 24.62
CA ALA A 132 1.76 -2.53 23.58
C ALA A 132 1.88 -3.42 22.34
N ARG A 133 2.10 -4.73 22.52
CA ARG A 133 2.18 -5.72 21.44
C ARG A 133 0.86 -5.81 20.66
N VAL A 134 -0.27 -5.91 21.35
CA VAL A 134 -1.58 -5.97 20.69
C VAL A 134 -1.87 -4.67 19.95
N LYS A 135 -1.61 -3.52 20.57
CA LYS A 135 -1.80 -2.20 19.94
C LYS A 135 -0.95 -2.06 18.68
N LEU A 136 0.32 -2.47 18.74
CA LEU A 136 1.22 -2.44 17.58
C LEU A 136 0.69 -3.31 16.44
N LEU A 137 0.24 -4.53 16.73
CA LEU A 137 -0.31 -5.45 15.72
C LEU A 137 -1.59 -4.91 15.08
N VAL A 138 -2.48 -4.31 15.89
CA VAL A 138 -3.72 -3.71 15.40
C VAL A 138 -3.43 -2.51 14.51
N GLU A 139 -2.56 -1.61 14.94
CA GLU A 139 -2.20 -0.42 14.15
C GLU A 139 -1.49 -0.82 12.85
N TYR A 140 -0.54 -1.74 12.92
CA TYR A 140 0.14 -2.27 11.74
C TYR A 140 -0.83 -2.90 10.75
N LYS A 141 -1.76 -3.75 11.22
CA LYS A 141 -2.76 -4.36 10.36
C LYS A 141 -3.66 -3.32 9.72
N LYS A 142 -4.07 -2.30 10.49
CA LYS A 142 -4.91 -1.21 9.99
C LYS A 142 -4.19 -0.40 8.90
N GLN A 143 -2.91 -0.06 9.13
CA GLN A 143 -2.08 0.63 8.15
C GLN A 143 -1.92 -0.20 6.87
N LEU A 144 -1.57 -1.49 7.01
CA LEU A 144 -1.43 -2.40 5.88
C LEU A 144 -2.74 -2.49 5.07
N GLN A 145 -3.88 -2.63 5.74
CA GLN A 145 -5.18 -2.67 5.08
C GLN A 145 -5.51 -1.36 4.36
N SER A 146 -5.21 -0.20 4.95
CA SER A 146 -5.44 1.09 4.29
C SER A 146 -4.54 1.31 3.08
N GLU A 147 -3.28 0.88 3.15
CA GLU A 147 -2.34 1.00 2.05
C GLU A 147 -2.72 0.07 0.89
N LEU A 148 -3.07 -1.20 1.18
CA LEU A 148 -3.55 -2.13 0.16
C LEU A 148 -4.87 -1.66 -0.47
N ALA A 149 -5.82 -1.16 0.34
CA ALA A 149 -7.09 -0.64 -0.19
C ALA A 149 -6.85 0.56 -1.12
N GLY A 150 -6.02 1.52 -0.69
CA GLY A 150 -5.67 2.68 -1.53
C GLY A 150 -4.94 2.29 -2.82
N ALA A 151 -4.02 1.33 -2.75
CA ALA A 151 -3.32 0.80 -3.92
C ALA A 151 -4.28 0.05 -4.86
N ALA A 152 -5.20 -0.76 -4.32
CA ALA A 152 -6.19 -1.50 -5.11
C ALA A 152 -7.17 -0.54 -5.80
N ASP A 153 -7.68 0.48 -5.11
CA ASP A 153 -8.61 1.46 -5.69
C ASP A 153 -7.94 2.28 -6.80
N THR A 154 -6.70 2.73 -6.60
CA THR A 154 -5.95 3.52 -7.60
C THR A 154 -5.59 2.68 -8.82
N THR A 155 -5.13 1.44 -8.63
CA THR A 155 -4.80 0.52 -9.73
C THR A 155 -6.04 0.07 -10.49
N LEU A 156 -7.14 -0.24 -9.80
CA LEU A 156 -8.42 -0.60 -10.42
C LEU A 156 -8.99 0.58 -11.22
N ALA A 157 -8.97 1.79 -10.66
CA ALA A 157 -9.44 2.98 -11.34
C ALA A 157 -8.59 3.28 -12.59
N ALA A 158 -7.27 3.17 -12.50
CA ALA A 158 -6.37 3.32 -13.65
C ALA A 158 -6.63 2.24 -14.72
N ALA A 159 -6.80 0.98 -14.32
CA ALA A 159 -7.10 -0.12 -15.23
C ALA A 159 -8.47 0.06 -15.92
N LEU A 160 -9.49 0.51 -15.19
CA LEU A 160 -10.81 0.80 -15.75
C LEU A 160 -10.74 1.96 -16.75
N ALA A 161 -10.01 3.03 -16.42
CA ALA A 161 -9.83 4.18 -17.31
C ALA A 161 -9.11 3.77 -18.61
N GLU A 162 -8.07 2.94 -18.51
CA GLU A 162 -7.36 2.43 -19.68
C GLU A 162 -8.24 1.47 -20.52
N ALA A 163 -9.03 0.61 -19.87
CA ALA A 163 -9.98 -0.25 -20.58
C ALA A 163 -11.04 0.56 -21.33
N GLN A 164 -11.58 1.63 -20.71
CA GLN A 164 -12.51 2.55 -21.35
C GLN A 164 -11.84 3.29 -22.52
N ARG A 165 -10.58 3.70 -22.38
CA ARG A 165 -9.80 4.34 -23.45
C ARG A 165 -9.64 3.40 -24.65
N LEU A 166 -9.21 2.17 -24.41
CA LEU A 166 -9.04 1.16 -25.47
C LEU A 166 -10.37 0.80 -26.15
N LEU A 167 -11.47 0.71 -25.41
CA LEU A 167 -12.80 0.48 -25.97
C LEU A 167 -13.25 1.65 -26.86
N ALA A 168 -13.01 2.89 -26.42
CA ALA A 168 -13.31 4.09 -27.21
C ALA A 168 -12.45 4.15 -28.48
N GLU A 169 -11.16 3.87 -28.38
CA GLU A 169 -10.23 3.79 -29.52
C GLU A 169 -10.67 2.71 -30.52
N PHE A 170 -11.02 1.51 -30.05
CA PHE A 170 -11.53 0.44 -30.90
C PHE A 170 -12.83 0.82 -31.60
N SER A 171 -13.78 1.41 -30.87
CA SER A 171 -15.06 1.88 -31.44
C SER A 171 -14.84 2.96 -32.51
N ASN A 172 -13.89 3.87 -32.29
CA ASN A 172 -13.57 4.92 -33.25
C ASN A 172 -12.89 4.34 -34.49
N ALA A 173 -11.93 3.44 -34.32
CA ALA A 173 -11.27 2.77 -35.44
C ALA A 173 -12.24 1.96 -36.31
N GLU A 174 -13.20 1.26 -35.70
CA GLU A 174 -14.27 0.56 -36.44
C GLU A 174 -15.15 1.53 -37.22
N THR A 175 -15.59 2.64 -36.61
CA THR A 175 -16.45 3.61 -37.32
C THR A 175 -15.71 4.28 -38.47
N GLU A 176 -14.43 4.60 -38.31
CA GLU A 176 -13.58 5.14 -39.37
C GLU A 176 -13.45 4.17 -40.55
N LYS A 177 -13.10 2.90 -40.29
CA LYS A 177 -13.06 1.87 -41.36
C LYS A 177 -14.39 1.66 -42.04
N ARG A 178 -15.50 1.69 -41.30
CA ARG A 178 -16.85 1.57 -41.89
C ARG A 178 -17.17 2.75 -42.81
N VAL A 179 -16.68 3.95 -42.50
CA VAL A 179 -16.84 5.12 -43.36
C VAL A 179 -16.00 4.96 -44.62
N GLU A 180 -14.75 4.53 -44.49
CA GLU A 180 -13.86 4.26 -45.61
C GLU A 180 -14.42 3.19 -46.55
N ASP A 181 -14.87 2.05 -46.01
CA ASP A 181 -15.50 0.96 -46.77
C ASP A 181 -16.73 1.44 -47.53
N LYS A 182 -17.59 2.26 -46.90
CA LYS A 182 -18.76 2.85 -47.54
C LYS A 182 -18.37 3.77 -48.69
N GLN A 183 -17.32 4.58 -48.52
CA GLN A 183 -16.83 5.46 -49.57
C GLN A 183 -16.23 4.67 -50.74
N ALA A 184 -15.47 3.61 -50.46
CA ALA A 184 -14.93 2.72 -51.47
C ALA A 184 -16.06 2.02 -52.26
N LEU A 185 -17.07 1.50 -51.57
CA LEU A 185 -18.22 0.84 -52.19
C LEU A 185 -19.05 1.81 -53.05
N LEU A 186 -19.27 3.04 -52.58
CA LEU A 186 -19.93 4.08 -53.38
C LEU A 186 -19.13 4.44 -54.64
N THR A 187 -17.81 4.42 -54.56
CA THR A 187 -16.93 4.69 -55.70
C THR A 187 -17.06 3.58 -56.75
N VAL A 188 -17.01 2.31 -56.30
CA VAL A 188 -17.20 1.15 -57.19
C VAL A 188 -18.60 1.15 -57.82
N LEU A 189 -19.65 1.46 -57.05
CA LEU A 189 -21.02 1.56 -57.58
C LEU A 189 -21.15 2.64 -58.67
N LYS A 190 -20.55 3.82 -58.47
CA LYS A 190 -20.53 4.88 -59.50
C LYS A 190 -19.80 4.44 -60.76
N GLU A 191 -18.69 3.73 -60.61
CA GLU A 191 -17.95 3.20 -61.75
C GLU A 191 -18.78 2.16 -62.52
N MET A 192 -19.44 1.23 -61.81
CA MET A 192 -20.33 0.25 -62.42
C MET A 192 -21.50 0.90 -63.16
N GLU A 193 -22.13 1.92 -62.57
CA GLU A 193 -23.23 2.66 -63.21
C GLU A 193 -22.74 3.34 -64.50
N THR A 194 -21.56 3.97 -64.44
CA THR A 194 -20.96 4.65 -65.60
C THR A 194 -20.66 3.63 -66.72
N LYS A 195 -20.04 2.50 -66.39
CA LYS A 195 -19.79 1.40 -67.35
C LYS A 195 -21.10 0.87 -67.95
N ARG A 196 -22.12 0.66 -67.14
CA ARG A 196 -23.42 0.18 -67.60
C ARG A 196 -24.07 1.15 -68.59
N LEU A 197 -23.98 2.46 -68.34
CA LEU A 197 -24.50 3.48 -69.24
C LEU A 197 -23.72 3.53 -70.56
N THR A 198 -22.39 3.41 -70.53
CA THR A 198 -21.56 3.37 -71.75
C THR A 198 -21.82 2.11 -72.57
N ASP A 199 -21.94 0.96 -71.91
CA ASP A 199 -22.22 -0.32 -72.58
C ASP A 199 -23.61 -0.32 -73.22
N ASN A 200 -24.61 0.26 -72.54
CA ASN A 200 -25.95 0.39 -73.10
C ASN A 200 -25.98 1.31 -74.33
N ALA A 201 -25.22 2.42 -74.30
CA ALA A 201 -25.07 3.31 -75.44
C ALA A 201 -24.35 2.63 -76.63
N ALA A 202 -23.31 1.83 -76.36
CA ALA A 202 -22.62 1.04 -77.38
C ALA A 202 -23.55 -0.01 -77.99
N LEU A 203 -24.25 -0.80 -77.17
CA LEU A 203 -25.22 -1.79 -77.62
C LEU A 203 -26.31 -1.17 -78.49
N ARG A 204 -26.83 0.00 -78.11
CA ARG A 204 -27.81 0.71 -78.93
C ARG A 204 -27.25 1.07 -80.30
N LYS A 205 -26.01 1.58 -80.36
CA LYS A 205 -25.34 1.91 -81.62
C LYS A 205 -25.12 0.68 -82.49
N ASP A 206 -24.76 -0.46 -81.89
CA ASP A 206 -24.59 -1.73 -82.60
C ASP A 206 -25.93 -2.21 -83.18
N VAL A 207 -27.03 -2.10 -82.42
CA VAL A 207 -28.38 -2.42 -82.89
C VAL A 207 -28.80 -1.50 -84.04
N GLU A 208 -28.55 -0.19 -83.94
CA GLU A 208 -28.80 0.77 -85.01
C GLU A 208 -27.98 0.42 -86.27
N THR A 209 -26.73 0.00 -86.10
CA THR A 209 -25.85 -0.44 -87.20
C THR A 209 -26.36 -1.72 -87.85
N MET A 210 -26.76 -2.72 -87.06
CA MET A 210 -27.36 -3.96 -87.57
C MET A 210 -28.65 -3.70 -88.34
N ALA A 211 -29.51 -2.77 -87.87
CA ALA A 211 -30.72 -2.39 -88.57
C ALA A 211 -30.42 -1.78 -89.95
N VAL A 212 -29.44 -0.86 -90.04
CA VAL A 212 -29.02 -0.24 -91.30
C VAL A 212 -28.42 -1.27 -92.27
N LEU A 213 -27.55 -2.17 -91.77
CA LEU A 213 -26.96 -3.23 -92.59
C LEU A 213 -28.02 -4.22 -93.10
N THR A 214 -28.99 -4.56 -92.27
CA THR A 214 -30.10 -5.46 -92.65
C THR A 214 -30.98 -4.82 -93.72
N GLU A 215 -31.35 -3.55 -93.57
CA GLU A 215 -32.11 -2.79 -94.58
C GLU A 215 -31.36 -2.72 -95.92
N LEU A 216 -30.04 -2.46 -95.90
CA LEU A 216 -29.22 -2.43 -97.10
C LEU A 216 -29.20 -3.80 -97.80
N ALA A 217 -28.99 -4.88 -97.04
CA ALA A 217 -29.00 -6.24 -97.57
C ALA A 217 -30.36 -6.61 -98.17
N PHE A 218 -31.46 -6.20 -97.52
CA PHE A 218 -32.82 -6.43 -98.03
C PHE A 218 -33.05 -5.74 -99.36
N ARG A 219 -32.62 -4.47 -99.50
CA ARG A 219 -32.70 -3.74 -100.78
C ARG A 219 -31.85 -4.37 -101.86
N SER A 220 -30.62 -4.80 -101.55
CA SER A 220 -29.75 -5.49 -102.49
C SER A 220 -30.39 -6.78 -103.00
N ALA A 221 -30.91 -7.62 -102.09
CA ALA A 221 -31.60 -8.86 -102.45
C ALA A 221 -32.86 -8.58 -103.30
N GLN A 222 -33.60 -7.52 -103.00
CA GLN A 222 -34.75 -7.11 -103.81
C GLN A 222 -34.33 -6.67 -105.22
N GLN A 223 -33.22 -5.91 -105.34
CA GLN A 223 -32.66 -5.52 -106.64
C GLN A 223 -32.20 -6.73 -107.45
N GLU A 224 -31.49 -7.68 -106.85
CA GLU A 224 -31.09 -8.93 -107.49
C GLU A 224 -32.29 -9.77 -107.96
N MET A 225 -33.36 -9.85 -107.15
CA MET A 225 -34.60 -10.54 -107.56
C MET A 225 -35.26 -9.88 -108.77
N VAL A 226 -35.27 -8.54 -108.84
CA VAL A 226 -35.79 -7.80 -110.01
C VAL A 226 -34.92 -8.05 -111.25
N GLN A 227 -33.60 -8.07 -111.10
CA GLN A 227 -32.67 -8.39 -112.21
C GLN A 227 -32.88 -9.82 -112.71
N LEU A 228 -32.94 -10.82 -111.83
CA LEU A 228 -33.21 -12.21 -112.21
C LEU A 228 -34.58 -12.40 -112.87
N ALA A 229 -35.59 -11.63 -112.46
CA ALA A 229 -36.89 -11.62 -113.13
C ALA A 229 -36.82 -10.97 -114.52
N SER A 230 -36.06 -9.88 -114.68
CA SER A 230 -35.82 -9.22 -115.96
C SER A 230 -35.03 -10.10 -116.93
N ASP A 231 -33.99 -10.78 -116.47
CA ASP A 231 -33.16 -11.68 -117.27
C ASP A 231 -33.90 -12.96 -117.68
N ARG A 232 -34.94 -13.36 -116.92
CA ARG A 232 -35.83 -14.48 -117.26
C ARG A 232 -36.93 -14.13 -118.25
N ILE A 233 -37.09 -12.86 -118.63
CA ILE A 233 -37.99 -12.45 -119.71
C ILE A 233 -37.12 -12.28 -120.97
N PRO A 234 -37.02 -13.29 -121.87
CA PRO A 234 -36.37 -13.03 -123.14
C PRO A 234 -37.21 -12.01 -123.91
N ALA A 235 -36.53 -11.01 -124.46
CA ALA A 235 -37.11 -10.11 -125.44
C ALA A 235 -37.43 -10.88 -126.72
N ASP A 236 -38.65 -11.42 -126.81
CA ASP A 236 -39.23 -11.86 -128.08
C ASP A 236 -39.78 -10.61 -128.79
N GLN A 237 -39.11 -10.25 -129.89
CA GLN A 237 -39.68 -9.48 -131.00
C GLN A 237 -40.38 -10.42 -131.96
#